data_AF-A0A1T5CLE9-F1
#
_entry.id   AF-A0A1T5CLE9-F1
#
_cell.length_a   1.000
_cell.length_b   1.000
_cell.length_c   1.000
_cell.angle_alpha   90.00
_cell.angle_beta   90.00
_cell.angle_gamma   90.00
#
_symmetry.space_group_name_H-M   'P 1'
#
loop_
_entity.id
_entity.type
_entity.pdbx_description
1 polymer ?
#
loop_
_entity_poly.entity_id
_entity_poly.type
_entity_poly.pdbx_seq_one_letter_code
_entity_poly.pdbx_strand_id
1 'polypeptide(L)'
;MVGSYLHAAFESNEAFTEFKELNHHTIYNNRGNKYKDYEKADDMIDTIKNDEICMFALQGEKEVIYTGELFGVGWKIKVDNINHERGFFSDLKSTQELRKRHWSEKYNTLVSFVQAFDYVLQMWVYREIIYQNTGRYYDL
;
A
#
# COMPACT_ATOMS: atom_id res chain seq x y z
N MET A 1 -9.31 6.41 5.06
CA MET A 1 -8.57 6.91 6.24
C MET A 1 -7.82 5.80 6.96
N VAL A 2 -8.44 4.64 7.24
CA VAL A 2 -7.75 3.47 7.83
C VAL A 2 -6.54 3.02 6.99
N GLY A 3 -6.66 2.96 5.65
CA GLY A 3 -5.52 2.65 4.78
C GLY A 3 -4.32 3.56 5.06
N SER A 4 -4.50 4.87 4.99
CA SER A 4 -3.43 5.85 5.26
C SER A 4 -2.82 5.73 6.67
N TYR A 5 -3.62 5.34 7.67
CA TYR A 5 -3.13 5.02 9.01
C TYR A 5 -2.15 3.85 9.00
N LEU A 6 -2.44 2.79 8.23
CA LEU A 6 -1.54 1.66 8.04
C LEU A 6 -0.26 2.06 7.31
N HIS A 7 -0.35 2.81 6.20
CA HIS A 7 0.83 3.28 5.47
C HIS A 7 1.76 4.07 6.39
N ALA A 8 1.22 5.06 7.11
CA ALA A 8 2.02 5.87 8.05
C ALA A 8 2.70 5.01 9.12
N ALA A 9 2.02 3.96 9.62
CA ALA A 9 2.59 3.03 10.60
C ALA A 9 3.75 2.17 10.07
N PHE A 10 3.80 1.91 8.76
CA PHE A 10 4.88 1.15 8.10
C PHE A 10 5.89 2.03 7.37
N GLU A 11 5.66 3.34 7.30
CA GLU A 11 6.58 4.34 6.78
C GLU A 11 7.66 4.68 7.82
N SER A 12 7.27 5.23 8.97
CA SER A 12 8.18 5.52 10.10
C SER A 12 7.41 5.85 11.38
N ASN A 13 8.09 5.84 12.54
CA ASN A 13 7.46 6.25 13.81
C ASN A 13 7.07 7.73 13.79
N GLU A 14 7.89 8.55 13.13
CA GLU A 14 7.70 9.98 12.94
C GLU A 14 6.46 10.24 12.08
N ALA A 15 6.38 9.62 10.89
CA ALA A 15 5.23 9.73 10.00
C ALA A 15 3.93 9.26 10.67
N PHE A 16 4.00 8.16 11.45
CA PHE A 16 2.82 7.67 12.16
C PHE A 16 2.36 8.61 13.28
N THR A 17 3.30 9.23 13.98
CA THR A 17 2.99 10.22 15.03
C THR A 17 2.36 11.45 14.43
N GLU A 18 2.97 12.01 13.39
CA GLU A 18 2.44 13.15 12.64
C GLU A 18 1.03 12.85 12.08
N PHE A 19 0.84 11.67 11.48
CA PHE A 19 -0.46 11.28 10.95
C PHE A 19 -1.54 11.26 12.03
N LYS A 20 -1.23 10.73 13.22
CA LYS A 20 -2.17 10.70 14.35
C LYS A 20 -2.52 12.10 14.86
N GLU A 21 -1.56 13.00 14.90
CA GLU A 21 -1.76 14.39 15.32
C GLU A 21 -2.64 15.15 14.32
N LEU A 22 -2.27 15.11 13.04
CA LEU A 22 -3.02 15.78 11.97
C LEU A 22 -4.46 15.26 11.83
N ASN A 23 -4.68 13.99 12.17
CA ASN A 23 -5.99 13.34 12.05
C ASN A 23 -6.62 13.02 13.41
N HIS A 24 -6.24 13.74 14.47
CA HIS A 24 -6.65 13.43 15.85
C HIS A 24 -8.18 13.28 15.99
N HIS A 25 -8.96 14.23 15.48
CA HIS A 25 -10.43 14.19 15.59
C HIS A 25 -11.10 13.05 14.79
N THR A 26 -10.39 12.50 13.80
CA THR A 26 -10.88 11.37 13.01
C THR A 26 -10.54 10.04 13.68
N ILE A 27 -9.44 9.98 14.42
CA ILE A 27 -8.93 8.76 15.06
C ILE A 27 -9.50 8.59 16.46
N TYR A 28 -9.60 9.69 17.22
CA TYR A 28 -9.95 9.69 18.63
C TYR A 28 -11.28 10.39 18.88
N ASN A 29 -12.02 9.89 19.86
CA ASN A 29 -13.18 10.58 20.40
C ASN A 29 -12.77 11.66 21.42
N ASN A 30 -13.74 12.47 21.87
CA ASN A 30 -13.49 13.55 22.83
C ASN A 30 -12.98 13.09 24.21
N ARG A 31 -13.00 11.77 24.51
CA ARG A 31 -12.46 11.18 25.74
C ARG A 31 -11.03 10.63 25.57
N GLY A 32 -10.46 10.75 24.37
CA GLY A 32 -9.11 10.26 24.04
C GLY A 32 -9.05 8.79 23.63
N ASN A 33 -10.18 8.09 23.51
CA ASN A 33 -10.19 6.70 23.04
C ASN A 33 -10.26 6.66 21.51
N LYS A 34 -9.63 5.66 20.88
CA LYS A 34 -9.72 5.43 19.43
C LYS A 34 -11.15 5.01 19.04
N TYR A 35 -11.57 5.38 17.84
CA TYR A 35 -12.76 4.75 17.23
C TYR A 35 -12.45 3.30 16.83
N LYS A 36 -13.50 2.46 16.80
CA LYS A 36 -13.37 1.01 16.56
C LYS A 36 -12.58 0.65 15.29
N ASP A 37 -12.72 1.43 14.23
CA ASP A 37 -12.01 1.20 12.98
C ASP A 37 -10.49 1.33 13.16
N TYR A 38 -10.03 2.20 14.07
CA TYR A 38 -8.61 2.41 14.37
C TYR A 38 -8.08 1.46 15.44
N GLU A 39 -8.91 1.03 16.38
CA GLU A 39 -8.58 -0.12 17.23
C GLU A 39 -8.35 -1.37 16.36
N LYS A 40 -9.21 -1.59 15.36
CA LYS A 40 -9.02 -2.67 14.39
C LYS A 40 -7.78 -2.46 13.53
N ALA A 41 -7.46 -1.21 13.17
CA ALA A 41 -6.25 -0.90 12.43
C ALA A 41 -4.98 -1.22 13.24
N ASP A 42 -4.99 -0.99 14.56
CA ASP A 42 -3.90 -1.41 15.45
C ASP A 42 -3.72 -2.93 15.43
N ASP A 43 -4.81 -3.70 15.54
CA ASP A 43 -4.74 -5.17 15.43
C ASP A 43 -4.10 -5.61 14.09
N MET A 44 -4.41 -4.91 13.00
CA MET A 44 -3.84 -5.20 11.67
C MET A 44 -2.35 -4.91 11.64
N ILE A 45 -1.92 -3.78 12.21
CA ILE A 45 -0.50 -3.42 12.33
C ILE A 45 0.25 -4.49 13.13
N ASP A 46 -0.29 -4.88 14.28
CA ASP A 46 0.33 -5.87 15.14
C ASP A 46 0.38 -7.25 14.48
N THR A 47 -0.67 -7.63 13.74
CA THR A 47 -0.68 -8.89 12.98
C THR A 47 0.43 -8.90 11.93
N ILE A 48 0.57 -7.84 11.15
CA ILE A 48 1.60 -7.70 10.11
C ILE A 48 3.00 -7.71 10.72
N LYS A 49 3.22 -6.98 11.83
CA LYS A 49 4.51 -6.90 12.51
C LYS A 49 5.00 -8.24 13.06
N ASN A 50 4.07 -9.14 13.36
CA ASN A 50 4.38 -10.47 13.88
C ASN A 50 4.44 -11.57 12.79
N ASP A 51 4.25 -11.22 11.51
CA ASP A 51 4.36 -12.15 10.39
C ASP A 51 5.66 -11.91 9.61
N GLU A 52 6.54 -12.92 9.58
CA GLU A 52 7.86 -12.82 8.95
C GLU A 52 7.80 -12.57 7.44
N ILE A 53 6.79 -13.13 6.74
CA ILE A 53 6.65 -12.99 5.29
C ILE A 53 6.14 -11.58 4.98
N CYS A 54 5.18 -11.06 5.74
CA CYS A 54 4.73 -9.68 5.59
C CYS A 54 5.87 -8.71 5.90
N MET A 55 6.62 -8.93 6.98
CA MET A 55 7.75 -8.06 7.30
C MET A 55 8.86 -8.14 6.26
N PHE A 56 9.12 -9.31 5.67
CA PHE A 56 10.01 -9.45 4.52
C PHE A 56 9.53 -8.62 3.32
N ALA A 57 8.25 -8.73 2.96
CA ALA A 57 7.65 -7.98 1.86
C ALA A 57 7.67 -6.46 2.11
N LEU A 58 7.76 -6.03 3.37
CA LEU A 58 7.89 -4.63 3.79
C LEU A 58 9.34 -4.23 4.10
N GLN A 59 10.36 -4.97 3.63
CA GLN A 59 11.75 -4.51 3.69
C GLN A 59 12.05 -3.59 2.52
N GLY A 60 12.67 -2.44 2.77
CA GLY A 60 13.06 -1.51 1.71
C GLY A 60 12.87 -0.04 2.09
N GLU A 61 13.13 0.83 1.11
CA GLU A 61 12.82 2.25 1.18
C GLU A 61 11.31 2.45 1.14
N LYS A 62 10.82 3.45 1.89
CA LYS A 62 9.39 3.71 2.08
C LYS A 62 8.92 4.92 1.27
N GLU A 63 7.71 4.82 0.73
CA GLU A 63 6.98 5.93 0.13
C GLU A 63 7.78 6.67 -0.97
N VAL A 64 8.53 5.92 -1.79
CA VAL A 64 9.44 6.48 -2.79
C VAL A 64 8.67 6.97 -4.02
N ILE A 65 8.94 8.21 -4.43
CA ILE A 65 8.32 8.82 -5.60
C ILE A 65 9.21 8.61 -6.82
N TYR A 66 8.62 8.10 -7.90
CA TYR A 66 9.24 8.08 -9.22
C TYR A 66 8.39 8.81 -10.24
N THR A 67 9.03 9.33 -11.27
CA THR A 67 8.40 9.96 -12.42
C THR A 67 8.89 9.30 -13.69
N GLY A 68 8.04 9.21 -14.70
CA GLY A 68 8.40 8.63 -15.99
C GLY A 68 7.44 9.09 -17.09
N GLU A 69 7.55 8.49 -18.26
CA GLU A 69 6.66 8.74 -19.39
C GLU A 69 6.01 7.45 -19.85
N LEU A 70 4.68 7.46 -20.03
CA LEU A 70 3.94 6.38 -20.66
C LEU A 70 3.01 7.00 -21.71
N PHE A 71 3.06 6.45 -22.92
CA PHE A 71 2.20 6.87 -24.04
C PHE A 71 2.29 8.37 -24.37
N GLY A 72 3.48 8.96 -24.26
CA GLY A 72 3.72 10.39 -24.52
C GLY A 72 3.22 11.33 -23.42
N VAL A 73 2.85 10.81 -22.25
CA VAL A 73 2.35 11.59 -21.11
C VAL A 73 3.27 11.35 -19.92
N GLY A 74 3.56 12.41 -19.15
CA GLY A 74 4.31 12.30 -17.90
C GLY A 74 3.47 11.69 -16.78
N TRP A 75 4.03 10.70 -16.09
CA TRP A 75 3.42 10.00 -14.96
C TRP A 75 4.24 10.18 -13.69
N LYS A 76 3.56 10.07 -12.55
CA LYS A 76 4.15 10.00 -11.22
C LYS A 76 3.55 8.86 -10.44
N ILE A 77 4.40 8.08 -9.77
CA ILE A 77 4.00 7.02 -8.85
C ILE A 77 4.58 7.30 -7.47
N LYS A 78 3.97 6.70 -6.45
CA LYS A 78 4.52 6.65 -5.09
C LYS A 78 4.45 5.20 -4.63
N VAL A 79 5.60 4.57 -4.47
CA VAL A 79 5.74 3.15 -4.15
C VAL A 79 5.83 3.03 -2.63
N ASP A 80 4.92 2.28 -2.02
CA ASP A 80 4.88 2.16 -0.54
C ASP A 80 6.18 1.57 0.01
N ASN A 81 6.72 0.55 -0.66
CA ASN A 81 7.97 -0.09 -0.29
C ASN A 81 8.75 -0.61 -1.51
N ILE A 82 10.06 -0.33 -1.57
CA ILE A 82 10.94 -0.84 -2.63
C ILE A 82 12.28 -1.34 -2.08
N ASN A 83 12.66 -2.55 -2.47
CA ASN A 83 13.95 -3.16 -2.12
C ASN A 83 14.83 -3.29 -3.37
N HIS A 84 15.76 -2.36 -3.53
CA HIS A 84 16.68 -2.36 -4.66
C HIS A 84 17.66 -3.54 -4.60
N GLU A 85 18.18 -3.92 -3.44
CA GLU A 85 19.14 -5.03 -3.35
C GLU A 85 18.54 -6.35 -3.84
N ARG A 86 17.31 -6.64 -3.40
CA ARG A 86 16.59 -7.88 -3.74
C ARG A 86 15.73 -7.79 -5.00
N GLY A 87 15.57 -6.60 -5.57
CA GLY A 87 14.86 -6.41 -6.83
C GLY A 87 13.36 -6.63 -6.77
N PHE A 88 12.69 -6.27 -5.66
CA PHE A 88 11.23 -6.31 -5.55
C PHE A 88 10.66 -4.99 -5.02
N PHE A 89 9.37 -4.77 -5.23
CA PHE A 89 8.60 -3.69 -4.60
C PHE A 89 7.23 -4.20 -4.17
N SER A 90 6.61 -3.54 -3.21
CA SER A 90 5.32 -3.96 -2.66
C SER A 90 4.42 -2.75 -2.38
N ASP A 91 3.13 -3.03 -2.35
CA ASP A 91 2.07 -2.07 -2.07
C ASP A 91 1.14 -2.66 -1.00
N LEU A 92 0.87 -1.87 0.05
CA LEU A 92 0.09 -2.29 1.21
C LEU A 92 -1.38 -1.92 1.01
N LYS A 93 -2.23 -2.94 0.89
CA LYS A 93 -3.68 -2.76 0.78
C LYS A 93 -4.42 -3.32 1.99
N SER A 94 -5.37 -2.54 2.51
CA SER A 94 -6.43 -3.06 3.38
C SER A 94 -7.68 -3.33 2.53
N THR A 95 -8.34 -4.46 2.79
CA THR A 95 -9.58 -4.85 2.11
C THR A 95 -10.51 -5.50 3.13
N GLN A 96 -11.80 -5.57 2.79
CA GLN A 96 -12.81 -6.20 3.64
C GLN A 96 -12.50 -7.69 3.87
N GLU A 97 -12.10 -8.40 2.81
CA GLU A 97 -11.81 -9.83 2.85
C GLU A 97 -10.95 -10.24 1.65
N LEU A 98 -9.89 -11.02 1.89
CA LEU A 98 -8.97 -11.47 0.83
C LEU A 98 -9.59 -12.47 -0.15
N ARG A 99 -10.50 -13.33 0.34
CA ARG A 99 -11.10 -14.43 -0.44
C ARG A 99 -12.40 -14.06 -1.14
N LYS A 100 -12.93 -12.86 -0.85
CA LYS A 100 -14.17 -12.38 -1.46
C LYS A 100 -13.99 -12.26 -2.98
N ARG A 101 -15.00 -12.77 -3.69
CA ARG A 101 -15.08 -12.68 -5.15
C ARG A 101 -15.97 -11.51 -5.55
N HIS A 102 -15.62 -10.88 -6.65
CA HIS A 102 -16.34 -9.74 -7.22
C HIS A 102 -16.78 -10.11 -8.63
N TRP A 103 -18.02 -9.80 -9.00
CA TRP A 103 -18.43 -9.91 -10.40
C TRP A 103 -17.72 -8.83 -11.23
N SER A 104 -17.13 -9.22 -12.36
CA SER A 104 -16.46 -8.30 -13.27
C SER A 104 -17.17 -8.29 -14.62
N GLU A 105 -17.68 -7.12 -15.01
CA GLU A 105 -18.21 -6.90 -16.35
C GLU A 105 -17.13 -7.03 -17.43
N LYS A 106 -15.89 -6.57 -17.13
CA LYS A 106 -14.73 -6.62 -18.03
C LYS A 106 -14.37 -8.05 -18.45
N TYR A 107 -14.46 -8.99 -17.51
CA TYR A 107 -14.11 -10.41 -17.73
C TYR A 107 -15.32 -11.33 -17.82
N ASN A 108 -16.53 -10.78 -17.63
CA ASN A 108 -17.79 -11.51 -17.56
C ASN A 108 -17.73 -12.75 -16.62
N THR A 109 -17.10 -12.59 -15.46
CA THR A 109 -16.89 -13.68 -14.49
C THR A 109 -16.58 -13.16 -13.08
N LEU A 110 -16.55 -14.07 -12.10
CA LEU A 110 -16.09 -13.78 -10.74
C LEU A 110 -14.56 -13.69 -10.69
N VAL A 111 -14.05 -12.58 -10.16
CA VAL A 111 -12.62 -12.28 -10.05
C VAL A 111 -12.21 -11.98 -8.60
N SER A 112 -10.90 -11.96 -8.33
CA SER A 112 -10.37 -11.51 -7.04
C SER A 112 -10.46 -9.99 -6.90
N PHE A 113 -10.31 -9.47 -5.68
CA PHE A 113 -10.23 -8.02 -5.43
C PHE A 113 -9.09 -7.34 -6.21
N VAL A 114 -7.98 -8.06 -6.46
CA VAL A 114 -6.83 -7.56 -7.24
C VAL A 114 -7.23 -7.19 -8.66
N GLN A 115 -8.06 -8.01 -9.29
CA GLN A 115 -8.56 -7.74 -10.65
C GLN A 115 -9.74 -6.76 -10.62
N ALA A 116 -10.61 -6.87 -9.62
CA ALA A 116 -11.78 -6.01 -9.51
C ALA A 116 -11.44 -4.53 -9.33
N PHE A 117 -10.30 -4.23 -8.68
CA PHE A 117 -9.82 -2.88 -8.43
C PHE A 117 -8.60 -2.49 -9.29
N ASP A 118 -8.37 -3.23 -10.39
CA ASP A 118 -7.31 -2.96 -11.38
C ASP A 118 -5.88 -2.83 -10.79
N TYR A 119 -5.58 -3.51 -9.69
CA TYR A 119 -4.23 -3.48 -9.10
C TYR A 119 -3.18 -4.14 -10.00
N VAL A 120 -3.58 -5.02 -10.92
CA VAL A 120 -2.69 -5.53 -11.97
C VAL A 120 -2.15 -4.39 -12.84
N LEU A 121 -3.02 -3.44 -13.23
CA LEU A 121 -2.62 -2.28 -14.01
C LEU A 121 -1.74 -1.34 -13.17
N GLN A 122 -2.10 -1.12 -11.90
CA GLN A 122 -1.28 -0.32 -10.97
C GLN A 122 0.15 -0.87 -10.90
N MET A 123 0.31 -2.18 -10.67
CA MET A 123 1.64 -2.81 -10.55
C MET A 123 2.41 -2.77 -11.86
N TRP A 124 1.74 -2.92 -13.01
CA TRP A 124 2.38 -2.78 -14.32
C TRP A 124 2.94 -1.37 -14.55
N VAL A 125 2.15 -0.34 -14.26
CA VAL A 125 2.59 1.07 -14.37
C VAL A 125 3.76 1.34 -13.43
N TYR A 126 3.71 0.83 -12.19
CA TYR A 126 4.77 1.03 -11.21
C TYR A 126 6.07 0.37 -11.69
N ARG A 127 5.99 -0.89 -12.12
CA ARG A 127 7.13 -1.65 -12.63
C ARG A 127 7.80 -0.95 -13.83
N GLU A 128 7.01 -0.42 -14.76
CA GLU A 128 7.54 0.27 -15.94
C GLU A 128 8.25 1.59 -15.56
N ILE A 129 7.64 2.40 -14.69
CA ILE A 129 8.25 3.66 -14.26
C ILE A 129 9.50 3.41 -13.40
N ILE A 130 9.50 2.39 -12.54
CA ILE A 130 10.70 1.96 -11.81
C ILE A 130 11.80 1.54 -12.78
N TYR A 131 11.48 0.80 -13.85
CA TYR A 131 12.46 0.42 -14.87
C TYR A 131 13.08 1.65 -15.54
N GLN A 132 12.28 2.65 -15.91
CA GLN A 132 12.79 3.89 -16.50
C GLN A 132 13.78 4.64 -15.59
N ASN A 133 13.61 4.55 -14.27
CA ASN A 133 14.46 5.24 -13.28
C ASN A 133 15.67 4.40 -12.84
N THR A 134 15.59 3.08 -12.91
CA THR A 134 16.61 2.16 -12.35
C THR A 134 17.36 1.35 -13.40
N GLY A 135 16.87 1.31 -14.64
CA GLY A 135 17.46 0.54 -15.75
C GLY A 135 17.28 -0.97 -15.67
N ARG A 136 16.47 -1.49 -14.73
CA ARG A 136 16.21 -2.93 -14.60
C ARG A 136 14.78 -3.22 -14.13
N TYR A 137 14.25 -4.36 -14.52
CA TYR A 137 12.97 -4.83 -14.03
C TYR A 137 13.11 -5.47 -12.65
N TYR A 138 12.11 -5.22 -11.82
CA TYR A 138 11.97 -5.81 -10.50
C TYR A 138 10.99 -6.95 -10.65
N ASP A 139 11.25 -8.03 -9.92
CA ASP A 139 10.39 -9.20 -9.89
C ASP A 139 9.18 -8.92 -8.97
N LEU A 140 8.04 -9.52 -9.35
CA LEU A 140 6.77 -9.44 -8.65
C LEU A 140 6.60 -10.63 -7.70
#